data_AF-A0A7W3DJB5-F1
#
_entry.id   AF-A0A7W3DJB5-F1
#
_cell.length_a   1.000
_cell.length_b   1.000
_cell.length_c   1.000
_cell.angle_alpha   90.00
_cell.angle_beta   90.00
_cell.angle_gamma   90.00
#
_symmetry.space_group_name_H-M   'P 1'
#
loop_
_entity.id
_entity.type
_entity.pdbx_description
1 polymer ?
#
loop_
_entity_poly.entity_id
_entity_poly.type
_entity_poly.pdbx_seq_one_letter_code
_entity_poly.pdbx_strand_id
1 'polypeptide(L)'
;MSEINPRQAKYADIHAKLTDRMQSVRVILEQMEGHEYAAISTYMNNMEAIACFYEEAGESLSEPDFLNYLKQNDLNLFIEILSVGRAISLMNNLLVNIRRLVVAQ
;
A
#
# COMPACT_ATOMS: atom_id res chain seq x y z
N MET A 1 34.85 14.94 1.84
CA MET A 1 33.44 14.65 1.52
C MET A 1 33.35 13.15 1.28
N SER A 2 32.64 12.40 2.12
CA SER A 2 32.47 10.95 1.92
C SER A 2 31.56 10.76 0.71
N GLU A 3 32.02 10.03 -0.30
CA GLU A 3 31.15 9.61 -1.41
C GLU A 3 29.98 8.81 -0.84
N ILE A 4 28.75 9.24 -1.14
CA ILE A 4 27.55 8.51 -0.73
C ILE A 4 27.54 7.22 -1.53
N ASN A 5 27.45 6.07 -0.84
CA ASN A 5 27.35 4.77 -1.48
C ASN A 5 26.15 4.78 -2.46
N PRO A 6 26.35 4.50 -3.75
CA PRO A 6 25.29 4.56 -4.76
C PRO A 6 24.05 3.71 -4.42
N ARG A 7 24.23 2.60 -3.70
CA ARG A 7 23.11 1.78 -3.22
C ARG A 7 22.28 2.48 -2.15
N GLN A 8 22.92 3.20 -1.23
CA GLN A 8 22.20 3.96 -0.20
C GLN A 8 21.43 5.12 -0.81
N ALA A 9 21.98 5.80 -1.81
CA ALA A 9 21.27 6.84 -2.55
C ALA A 9 20.02 6.27 -3.27
N LYS A 10 20.16 5.11 -3.94
CA LYS A 10 19.02 4.39 -4.54
C LYS A 10 17.95 4.07 -3.50
N TYR A 11 18.32 3.53 -2.35
CA TYR A 11 17.36 3.14 -1.32
C TYR A 11 16.67 4.33 -0.66
N ALA A 12 17.38 5.45 -0.47
CA ALA A 12 16.78 6.69 0.00
C ALA A 12 15.73 7.22 -1.01
N ASP A 13 16.00 7.14 -2.32
CA ASP A 13 15.05 7.55 -3.35
C ASP A 13 13.79 6.66 -3.37
N ILE A 14 13.95 5.33 -3.27
CA ILE A 14 12.82 4.40 -3.18
C ILE A 14 12.01 4.67 -1.90
N HIS A 15 12.68 4.86 -0.76
CA HIS A 15 12.04 5.17 0.52
C HIS A 15 11.22 6.47 0.45
N ALA A 16 11.79 7.53 -0.14
CA ALA A 16 11.09 8.79 -0.33
C ALA A 16 9.83 8.63 -1.20
N LYS A 17 9.92 7.88 -2.30
CA LYS A 17 8.77 7.59 -3.18
C LYS A 17 7.68 6.79 -2.47
N LEU A 18 8.05 5.76 -1.70
CA LEU A 18 7.07 4.98 -0.94
C LEU A 18 6.40 5.82 0.15
N THR A 19 7.15 6.71 0.80
CA THR A 19 6.61 7.62 1.83
C THR A 19 5.58 8.57 1.23
N ASP A 20 5.90 9.20 0.10
CA ASP A 20 5.00 10.13 -0.59
C ASP A 20 3.70 9.45 -1.04
N ARG A 21 3.82 8.26 -1.65
CA ARG A 21 2.64 7.50 -2.07
C ARG A 21 1.83 6.97 -0.89
N MET A 22 2.48 6.56 0.19
CA MET A 22 1.78 6.17 1.42
C MET A 22 0.97 7.33 2.00
N GLN A 23 1.47 8.57 1.92
CA GLN A 23 0.70 9.73 2.36
C GLN A 23 -0.61 9.89 1.56
N SER A 24 -0.57 9.62 0.25
CA SER A 24 -1.77 9.61 -0.59
C SER A 24 -2.73 8.47 -0.18
N VAL A 25 -2.20 7.27 0.10
CA VAL A 25 -3.00 6.14 0.59
C VAL A 25 -3.66 6.43 1.93
N ARG A 26 -2.98 7.10 2.87
CA ARG A 26 -3.56 7.51 4.17
C ARG A 26 -4.79 8.40 3.98
N VAL A 27 -4.70 9.39 3.09
CA VAL A 27 -5.86 10.26 2.75
C VAL A 27 -7.01 9.43 2.18
N ILE A 28 -6.72 8.47 1.30
CA ILE A 28 -7.75 7.60 0.73
C ILE A 28 -8.38 6.75 1.83
N LEU A 29 -7.59 6.13 2.72
CA LEU A 29 -8.08 5.32 3.84
C LEU A 29 -8.97 6.12 4.78
N GLU A 30 -8.57 7.34 5.15
CA GLU A 30 -9.39 8.26 5.95
C GLU A 30 -10.74 8.55 5.28
N GLN A 31 -10.76 8.76 3.95
CA GLN A 31 -12.01 8.89 3.20
C GLN A 31 -12.84 7.61 3.23
N MET A 32 -12.21 6.43 3.17
CA MET A 32 -12.91 5.15 3.20
C MET A 32 -13.56 4.86 4.55
N GLU A 33 -12.88 5.25 5.63
CA GLU A 33 -13.33 5.10 7.01
C GLU A 33 -14.47 6.07 7.35
N GLY A 34 -14.55 7.22 6.67
CA GLY A 34 -15.60 8.23 6.88
C GLY A 34 -17.03 7.80 6.51
N HIS A 35 -17.22 6.61 5.92
CA HIS A 35 -18.51 5.99 5.56
C HIS A 35 -19.43 6.78 4.59
N GLU A 36 -19.04 7.97 4.14
CA GLU A 36 -19.84 8.84 3.27
C GLU A 36 -19.38 8.77 1.81
N TYR A 37 -19.59 7.62 1.17
CA TYR A 37 -19.40 7.52 -0.28
C TYR A 37 -20.65 7.97 -1.03
N ALA A 38 -20.54 9.08 -1.75
CA ALA A 38 -21.60 9.55 -2.65
C ALA A 38 -21.83 8.60 -3.85
N ALA A 39 -20.82 7.83 -4.26
CA ALA A 39 -20.91 6.92 -5.40
C ALA A 39 -20.01 5.68 -5.23
N ILE A 40 -20.49 4.53 -5.72
CA ILE A 40 -19.74 3.27 -5.75
C ILE A 40 -18.49 3.35 -6.65
N SER A 41 -18.51 4.17 -7.69
CA SER A 41 -17.34 4.41 -8.55
C SER A 41 -16.19 5.05 -7.80
N THR A 42 -16.47 5.99 -6.89
CA THR A 42 -15.44 6.59 -6.02
C THR A 42 -14.82 5.55 -5.10
N TYR A 43 -15.63 4.68 -4.52
CA TYR A 43 -15.14 3.56 -3.71
C TYR A 43 -14.21 2.64 -4.52
N MET A 44 -14.65 2.24 -5.73
CA MET A 44 -13.86 1.38 -6.61
C MET A 44 -12.53 2.01 -7.05
N ASN A 45 -12.54 3.30 -7.40
CA ASN A 45 -11.31 4.02 -7.77
C ASN A 45 -10.34 4.13 -6.59
N ASN A 46 -10.84 4.40 -5.39
CA ASN A 46 -10.03 4.43 -4.18
C ASN A 46 -9.40 3.06 -3.88
N MET A 47 -10.18 1.99 -4.05
CA MET A 47 -9.70 0.62 -3.91
C MET A 47 -8.63 0.25 -4.93
N GLU A 48 -8.79 0.66 -6.19
CA GLU A 48 -7.79 0.47 -7.24
C GLU A 48 -6.49 1.21 -6.91
N ALA A 49 -6.57 2.47 -6.47
CA ALA A 49 -5.40 3.25 -6.08
C ALA A 49 -4.61 2.60 -4.92
N ILE A 50 -5.32 2.06 -3.91
CA ILE A 50 -4.69 1.33 -2.80
C ILE A 50 -4.03 0.04 -3.29
N ALA A 51 -4.68 -0.71 -4.21
CA ALA A 51 -4.13 -1.93 -4.77
C ALA A 51 -2.87 -1.67 -5.60
N CYS A 52 -2.90 -0.68 -6.51
CA CYS A 52 -1.74 -0.28 -7.30
C CYS A 52 -0.56 0.18 -6.42
N PHE A 53 -0.85 0.91 -5.34
CA PHE A 53 0.19 1.25 -4.37
C PHE A 53 0.86 0.00 -3.78
N TYR A 54 0.05 -0.97 -3.34
CA TYR A 54 0.57 -2.18 -2.71
C TYR A 54 1.38 -3.05 -3.68
N GLU A 55 0.97 -3.15 -4.94
CA GLU A 55 1.72 -3.86 -5.98
C GLU A 55 3.10 -3.23 -6.22
N GLU A 56 3.16 -1.92 -6.42
CA GLU A 56 4.41 -1.18 -6.63
C GLU A 56 5.32 -1.23 -5.39
N ALA A 57 4.74 -1.16 -4.19
CA ALA A 57 5.49 -1.37 -2.95
C ALA A 57 6.06 -2.79 -2.89
N GLY A 58 5.29 -3.79 -3.32
CA GLY A 58 5.72 -5.19 -3.42
C GLY A 58 6.93 -5.38 -4.33
N GLU A 59 6.96 -4.71 -5.49
CA GLU A 59 8.13 -4.74 -6.39
C GLU A 59 9.39 -4.24 -5.68
N SER A 60 9.29 -3.13 -4.95
CA SER A 60 10.41 -2.57 -4.19
C SER A 60 10.84 -3.49 -3.04
N LEU A 61 9.89 -4.02 -2.29
CA LEU A 61 10.14 -4.90 -1.13
C LEU A 61 10.63 -6.29 -1.53
N SER A 62 10.52 -6.66 -2.81
CA SER A 62 11.08 -7.91 -3.34
C SER A 62 12.62 -7.92 -3.33
N GLU A 63 13.27 -6.75 -3.30
CA GLU A 63 14.72 -6.61 -3.16
C GLU A 63 15.13 -6.76 -1.68
N PRO A 64 15.83 -7.84 -1.27
CA PRO A 64 16.09 -8.12 0.14
C PRO A 64 16.93 -7.05 0.85
N ASP A 65 17.88 -6.45 0.13
CA ASP A 65 18.74 -5.38 0.65
C ASP A 65 17.93 -4.12 0.94
N PHE A 66 16.99 -3.75 0.05
CA PHE A 66 16.08 -2.63 0.29
C PHE A 66 15.10 -2.93 1.43
N LEU A 67 14.56 -4.15 1.49
CA LEU A 67 13.68 -4.55 2.59
C LEU A 67 14.36 -4.42 3.96
N ASN A 68 15.63 -4.83 4.05
CA ASN A 68 16.42 -4.68 5.26
C ASN A 68 16.71 -3.21 5.56
N TYR A 69 17.06 -2.42 4.55
CA TYR A 69 17.22 -0.98 4.67
C TYR A 69 15.96 -0.33 5.25
N LEU A 70 14.79 -0.63 4.70
CA LEU A 70 13.52 -0.04 5.14
C LEU A 70 13.21 -0.42 6.59
N LYS A 71 13.35 -1.68 6.97
CA LYS A 71 13.12 -2.14 8.36
C LYS A 71 14.03 -1.43 9.38
N GLN A 72 15.24 -1.06 8.98
CA GLN A 72 16.21 -0.39 9.86
C GLN A 72 15.99 1.12 9.96
N ASN A 73 15.54 1.75 8.86
CA ASN A 73 15.45 3.21 8.78
C ASN A 73 14.03 3.74 9.00
N ASP A 74 13.00 2.96 8.65
CA ASP A 74 11.59 3.35 8.77
C ASP A 74 10.68 2.13 8.95
N LEU A 75 10.72 1.58 10.16
CA LEU A 75 9.90 0.43 10.55
C LEU A 75 8.39 0.75 10.47
N ASN A 76 8.00 2.00 10.69
CA ASN A 76 6.60 2.41 10.65
C ASN A 76 6.04 2.30 9.23
N LEU A 77 6.75 2.84 8.23
CA LEU A 77 6.34 2.71 6.83
C LEU A 77 6.23 1.24 6.42
N PHE A 78 7.18 0.40 6.85
CA PHE A 78 7.11 -1.04 6.59
C PHE A 78 5.83 -1.69 7.16
N ILE A 79 5.49 -1.38 8.42
CA ILE A 79 4.29 -1.90 9.08
C ILE A 79 3.01 -1.40 8.38
N GLU A 80 2.97 -0.13 7.98
CA GLU A 80 1.83 0.43 7.26
C GLU A 80 1.61 -0.26 5.91
N ILE A 81 2.67 -0.50 5.12
CA ILE A 81 2.56 -1.24 3.86
C ILE A 81 1.96 -2.64 4.08
N LEU A 82 2.41 -3.35 5.11
CA LEU A 82 1.85 -4.66 5.46
C LEU A 82 0.37 -4.57 5.88
N SER A 83 0.01 -3.50 6.57
CA SER A 83 -1.36 -3.26 7.04
C SER A 83 -2.30 -3.01 5.86
N VAL A 84 -1.86 -2.23 4.88
CA VAL A 84 -2.56 -2.03 3.60
C VAL A 84 -2.78 -3.37 2.87
N GLY A 85 -1.74 -4.20 2.74
CA GLY A 85 -1.85 -5.53 2.11
C GLY A 85 -2.87 -6.45 2.80
N ARG A 86 -2.93 -6.39 4.14
CA ARG A 86 -3.95 -7.12 4.92
C ARG A 86 -5.36 -6.60 4.65
N ALA A 87 -5.55 -5.28 4.61
CA ALA A 87 -6.84 -4.67 4.32
C ALA A 87 -7.35 -5.09 2.94
N ILE A 88 -6.50 -5.03 1.90
CA ILE A 88 -6.82 -5.52 0.54
C ILE A 88 -7.24 -6.99 0.59
N SER A 89 -6.49 -7.83 1.29
CA SER A 89 -6.77 -9.28 1.38
C SER A 89 -8.13 -9.56 2.02
N LEU A 90 -8.48 -8.83 3.08
CA LEU A 90 -9.77 -8.96 3.77
C LEU A 90 -10.93 -8.49 2.87
N MET A 91 -10.77 -7.38 2.17
CA MET A 91 -11.79 -6.88 1.23
C MET A 91 -12.00 -7.83 0.06
N ASN A 92 -10.92 -8.37 -0.52
CA ASN A 92 -11.03 -9.36 -1.57
C ASN A 92 -11.77 -10.62 -1.08
N ASN A 93 -11.46 -11.09 0.13
CA ASN A 93 -12.18 -12.22 0.75
C ASN A 93 -13.68 -11.94 0.90
N LEU A 94 -14.04 -10.75 1.40
CA LEU A 94 -15.44 -10.33 1.53
C LEU A 94 -16.16 -10.32 0.19
N LEU A 95 -15.57 -9.72 -0.85
CA LEU A 95 -16.16 -9.65 -2.19
C LEU A 95 -16.38 -11.03 -2.81
N VAL A 96 -15.40 -11.93 -2.69
CA VAL A 96 -15.54 -13.32 -3.16
C VAL A 96 -16.68 -14.04 -2.44
N ASN A 97 -16.81 -13.84 -1.13
CA ASN A 97 -17.89 -14.43 -0.35
C ASN A 97 -19.27 -13.85 -0.69
N ILE A 98 -19.39 -12.52 -0.87
CA ILE A 98 -20.63 -11.88 -1.32
C ILE A 98 -21.05 -12.43 -2.69
N ARG A 99 -20.12 -12.51 -3.65
CA ARG A 99 -20.40 -13.08 -4.98
C ARG A 99 -20.97 -14.50 -4.88
N ARG A 100 -20.40 -15.35 -4.00
CA ARG A 100 -20.92 -16.71 -3.77
C ARG A 100 -22.33 -16.69 -3.21
N LEU A 101 -22.63 -15.82 -2.26
CA LEU A 101 -23.97 -15.72 -1.65
C LEU A 101 -25.02 -15.18 -2.62
N VAL A 102 -24.64 -14.26 -3.51
CA VAL A 102 -25.54 -13.66 -4.50
C VAL A 102 -25.78 -14.60 -5.69
N VAL A 103 -24.77 -15.37 -6.12
CA VAL A 103 -24.87 -16.31 -7.26
C VAL A 103 -25.44 -17.68 -6.85
N ALA A 104 -25.41 -18.03 -5.55
CA ALA A 104 -26.02 -19.25 -5.03
C ALA A 104 -27.53 -19.11 -4.72
N GLN A 105 -28.14 -17.98 -5.06
CA GLN A 105 -29.60 -17.80 -5.17
C GLN A 105 -30.02 -17.94 -6.63
#